data_AF-A0A7J7V114-F1
#
_entry.id   AF-A0A7J7V114-F1
#
_cell.length_a   1.000
_cell.length_b   1.000
_cell.length_c   1.000
_cell.angle_alpha   90.00
_cell.angle_beta   90.00
_cell.angle_gamma   90.00
#
_symmetry.space_group_name_H-M   'P 1'
#
loop_
_entity.id
_entity.type
_entity.pdbx_description
1 polymer ?
#
loop_
_entity_poly.entity_id
_entity_poly.type
_entity_poly.pdbx_seq_one_letter_code
_entity_poly.pdbx_strand_id
1 'polypeptide(L)'
;MGLHVLAVSGMLIREARSYVLRCHGCFRTTSDMSRVFCSHCGNKTLKKLSVTVSDDGTLRMHFSRNPKVLNPRGLRYSLPTPKGGKYAVNPHLTEDQRFPQLRLSRKARQKTDVFTPDYVAGVSPFVENDISSRSATLQVRDNSLGAGRRRLNPNASRKKFVKKR
;
A
#
# COMPACT_ATOMS: atom_id res chain seq x y z
N MET A 1 -10.16 15.53 25.73
CA MET A 1 -8.97 16.13 26.36
C MET A 1 -9.04 17.65 26.45
N GLY A 2 -9.85 18.35 25.61
CA GLY A 2 -10.11 19.79 25.80
C GLY A 2 -8.90 20.70 25.56
N LEU A 3 -7.83 20.17 24.98
CA LEU A 3 -6.61 20.89 24.68
C LEU A 3 -6.73 21.52 23.29
N HIS A 4 -6.47 22.82 23.19
CA HIS A 4 -6.41 23.52 21.91
C HIS A 4 -5.06 23.25 21.22
N VAL A 5 -5.12 22.81 19.97
CA VAL A 5 -3.93 22.48 19.17
C VAL A 5 -3.72 23.56 18.11
N LEU A 6 -2.47 24.01 17.97
CA LEU A 6 -2.07 24.97 16.95
C LEU A 6 -1.58 24.25 15.68
N ALA A 7 -1.86 24.86 14.52
CA ALA A 7 -1.31 24.46 13.24
C ALA A 7 0.16 24.88 13.11
N VAL A 8 0.83 24.40 12.06
CA VAL A 8 2.23 24.77 11.74
C VAL A 8 2.40 26.29 11.56
N SER A 9 1.35 26.98 11.14
CA SER A 9 1.31 28.44 11.01
C SER A 9 1.08 29.20 12.32
N GLY A 10 0.90 28.51 13.46
CA GLY A 10 0.59 29.12 14.76
C GLY A 10 -0.89 29.44 14.99
N MET A 11 -1.78 29.16 14.03
CA MET A 11 -3.23 29.38 14.17
C MET A 11 -3.92 28.23 14.89
N LEU A 12 -4.95 28.53 15.70
CA LEU A 12 -5.75 27.51 16.40
C LEU A 12 -6.62 26.71 15.44
N ILE A 13 -6.55 25.37 15.52
CA ILE A 13 -7.36 24.46 14.72
C ILE A 13 -8.74 24.32 15.36
N ARG A 14 -9.78 24.81 14.67
CA ARG A 14 -11.18 24.67 15.10
C ARG A 14 -11.81 23.35 14.65
N GLU A 15 -11.48 22.90 13.44
CA GLU A 15 -11.98 21.64 12.90
C GLU A 15 -10.85 20.85 12.26
N ALA A 16 -10.80 19.55 12.54
CA ALA A 16 -9.85 18.63 11.94
C ALA A 16 -10.60 17.56 11.15
N ARG A 17 -10.50 17.62 9.81
CA ARG A 17 -11.02 16.58 8.92
C ARG A 17 -9.89 15.67 8.44
N SER A 18 -10.00 14.39 8.74
CA SER A 18 -9.00 13.39 8.38
C SER A 18 -9.67 12.11 7.90
N TYR A 19 -8.86 11.08 7.65
CA TYR A 19 -9.35 9.76 7.29
C TYR A 19 -8.88 8.74 8.31
N VAL A 20 -9.74 7.75 8.56
CA VAL A 20 -9.42 6.57 9.34
C VAL A 20 -9.77 5.31 8.55
N LEU A 21 -9.18 4.19 8.92
CA LEU A 21 -9.57 2.89 8.41
C LEU A 21 -10.51 2.21 9.40
N ARG A 22 -11.65 1.73 8.94
CA ARG A 22 -12.60 0.94 9.74
C ARG A 22 -12.78 -0.44 9.14
N CYS A 23 -12.72 -1.46 9.97
CA CYS A 23 -13.06 -2.82 9.57
C CYS A 23 -14.58 -2.94 9.37
N HIS A 24 -15.03 -3.47 8.23
CA HIS A 24 -16.47 -3.72 8.02
C HIS A 24 -16.97 -5.03 8.62
N GLY A 25 -16.08 -5.90 9.12
CA GLY A 25 -16.43 -7.16 9.79
C GLY A 25 -16.54 -7.02 11.31
N CYS A 26 -15.51 -6.49 11.98
CA CYS A 26 -15.47 -6.34 13.44
C CYS A 26 -15.64 -4.89 13.92
N PHE A 27 -15.88 -3.94 13.01
CA PHE A 27 -16.20 -2.53 13.28
C PHE A 27 -15.15 -1.68 14.00
N ARG A 28 -14.00 -2.25 14.36
CA ARG A 28 -12.87 -1.50 14.94
C ARG A 28 -12.25 -0.54 13.94
N THR A 29 -11.87 0.63 14.42
CA THR A 29 -11.20 1.70 13.69
C THR A 29 -9.71 1.73 14.01
N THR A 30 -8.92 2.25 13.07
CA THR A 30 -7.49 2.57 13.25
C THR A 30 -7.18 3.85 12.48
N SER A 31 -6.34 4.71 13.07
CA SER A 31 -5.81 5.92 12.44
C SER A 31 -4.58 5.65 11.56
N ASP A 32 -3.97 4.48 11.68
CA ASP A 32 -2.81 4.07 10.89
C ASP A 32 -3.22 3.76 9.44
N MET A 33 -2.97 4.73 8.54
CA MET A 33 -3.37 4.68 7.14
C MET A 33 -2.50 3.74 6.28
N SER A 34 -1.41 3.20 6.83
CA SER A 34 -0.55 2.23 6.14
C SER A 34 -1.13 0.81 6.20
N ARG A 35 -2.07 0.55 7.11
CA ARG A 35 -2.60 -0.79 7.36
C ARG A 35 -3.48 -1.31 6.25
N VAL A 36 -3.35 -2.61 6.04
CA VAL A 36 -4.15 -3.39 5.07
C VAL A 36 -5.00 -4.44 5.79
N PHE A 37 -4.45 -5.04 6.84
CA PHE A 37 -5.13 -6.01 7.71
C PHE A 37 -5.64 -5.32 8.98
N CYS A 38 -6.80 -5.77 9.46
CA CYS A 38 -7.35 -5.29 10.72
C CYS A 38 -6.54 -5.86 11.91
N SER A 39 -6.07 -4.99 12.81
CA SER A 39 -5.33 -5.37 14.02
C SER A 39 -6.08 -6.33 14.96
N HIS A 40 -7.41 -6.34 14.89
CA HIS A 40 -8.22 -7.12 15.82
C HIS A 40 -8.61 -8.49 15.30
N CYS A 41 -9.05 -8.58 14.04
CA CYS A 41 -9.52 -9.83 13.46
C CYS A 41 -8.59 -10.40 12.36
N GLY A 42 -7.47 -9.76 12.07
CA GLY A 42 -6.48 -10.19 11.06
C GLY A 42 -6.94 -10.08 9.60
N ASN A 43 -8.24 -9.89 9.35
CA ASN A 43 -8.78 -9.87 8.00
C ASN A 43 -8.43 -8.59 7.22
N LYS A 44 -8.27 -8.74 5.91
CA LYS A 44 -8.05 -7.63 4.95
C LYS A 44 -9.36 -6.91 4.60
N THR A 45 -10.00 -6.34 5.61
CA THR A 45 -11.39 -5.81 5.54
C THR A 45 -11.47 -4.33 5.89
N LEU A 46 -10.34 -3.63 5.98
CA LEU A 46 -10.30 -2.20 6.27
C LEU A 46 -10.86 -1.37 5.10
N LYS A 47 -11.69 -0.38 5.44
CA LYS A 47 -12.26 0.61 4.51
C LYS A 47 -11.97 2.01 5.02
N LYS A 48 -11.56 2.88 4.10
CA LYS A 48 -11.29 4.30 4.38
C LYS A 48 -12.59 5.07 4.59
N LEU A 49 -12.68 5.81 5.69
CA LEU A 49 -13.80 6.68 6.04
C LEU A 49 -13.26 8.05 6.41
N SER A 50 -13.98 9.13 6.08
CA SER A 50 -13.61 10.47 6.55
C SER A 50 -14.23 10.74 7.92
N VAL A 51 -13.46 11.41 8.76
CA VAL A 51 -13.86 11.79 10.12
C VAL A 51 -13.63 13.28 10.29
N THR A 52 -14.56 13.96 10.94
CA THR A 52 -14.41 15.35 11.37
C THR A 52 -14.41 15.38 12.90
N VAL A 53 -13.45 16.09 13.47
CA VAL A 53 -13.40 16.41 14.90
C VAL A 53 -13.59 17.92 15.03
N SER A 54 -14.66 18.33 15.72
CA SER A 54 -14.95 19.73 16.03
C SER A 54 -14.21 20.17 17.30
N ASP A 55 -14.18 21.48 17.56
CA ASP A 55 -13.62 22.11 18.76
C ASP A 55 -14.25 21.59 20.06
N ASP A 56 -15.54 21.30 20.05
CA ASP A 56 -16.29 20.66 21.14
C ASP A 56 -15.82 19.22 21.45
N GLY A 57 -14.91 18.67 20.64
CA GLY A 57 -14.44 17.29 20.74
C GLY A 57 -15.41 16.25 20.16
N THR A 58 -16.51 16.68 19.54
CA THR A 58 -17.44 15.76 18.89
C THR A 58 -16.83 15.14 17.64
N LEU A 59 -16.92 13.81 17.51
CA LEU A 59 -16.37 13.06 16.40
C LEU A 59 -17.50 12.62 15.47
N ARG A 60 -17.49 13.12 14.23
CA ARG A 60 -18.48 12.79 13.19
C ARG A 60 -17.83 11.91 12.13
N MET A 61 -18.34 10.69 11.96
CA MET A 61 -17.89 9.77 10.92
C MET A 61 -18.81 9.83 9.69
N HIS A 62 -18.23 9.97 8.51
CA HIS A 62 -18.98 10.04 7.25
C HIS A 62 -18.89 8.71 6.51
N PHE A 63 -19.98 7.94 6.54
CA PHE A 63 -20.07 6.66 5.86
C PHE A 63 -20.44 6.83 4.39
N SER A 64 -19.72 6.14 3.50
CA SER A 64 -20.09 6.11 2.08
C SER A 64 -21.24 5.12 1.87
N ARG A 65 -22.31 5.57 1.21
CA ARG A 65 -23.44 4.74 0.77
C ARG A 65 -23.21 4.09 -0.60
N ASN A 66 -22.03 4.27 -1.20
CA ASN A 66 -21.75 3.74 -2.53
C ASN A 66 -21.60 2.21 -2.48
N PRO A 67 -22.47 1.43 -3.17
CA PRO A 67 -22.44 -0.04 -3.11
C PRO A 67 -21.14 -0.64 -3.66
N LYS A 68 -20.38 0.11 -4.48
CA LYS A 68 -19.07 -0.35 -5.01
C LYS A 68 -18.02 -0.50 -3.91
N VAL A 69 -18.19 0.15 -2.74
CA VAL A 69 -17.24 0.07 -1.61
C VAL A 69 -17.24 -1.32 -0.97
N LEU A 70 -18.41 -1.96 -0.88
CA LEU A 70 -18.63 -3.28 -0.29
C LEU A 70 -19.05 -4.30 -1.36
N ASN A 71 -18.32 -4.33 -2.46
CA ASN A 71 -18.55 -5.30 -3.53
C ASN A 71 -17.68 -6.57 -3.33
N PRO A 72 -18.26 -7.78 -3.23
CA PRO A 72 -17.51 -9.02 -3.05
C PRO A 72 -16.80 -9.53 -4.32
N ARG A 73 -17.01 -8.89 -5.48
CA ARG A 73 -16.46 -9.35 -6.76
C ARG A 73 -14.93 -9.37 -6.75
N GLY A 74 -14.38 -10.52 -7.15
CA GLY A 74 -12.93 -10.73 -7.25
C GLY A 74 -12.22 -11.07 -5.94
N LEU A 75 -12.96 -11.25 -4.84
CA LEU A 75 -12.39 -11.71 -3.57
C LEU A 75 -12.21 -13.23 -3.52
N ARG A 76 -13.07 -14.00 -4.19
CA ARG A 76 -13.00 -15.47 -4.27
C ARG A 76 -12.34 -15.92 -5.58
N TYR A 77 -11.22 -16.62 -5.46
CA TYR A 77 -10.46 -17.22 -6.55
C TYR A 77 -9.62 -18.39 -6.02
N SER A 78 -9.15 -19.27 -6.91
CA SER A 78 -8.30 -20.39 -6.52
C SER A 78 -6.91 -19.90 -6.11
N LEU A 79 -6.46 -20.30 -4.93
CA LEU A 79 -5.12 -20.04 -4.45
C LEU A 79 -4.16 -21.15 -4.95
N PRO A 80 -2.91 -20.80 -5.27
CA PRO A 80 -1.90 -21.81 -5.58
C PRO A 80 -1.57 -22.63 -4.33
N THR A 81 -1.00 -23.82 -4.55
CA THR A 81 -0.48 -24.63 -3.44
C THR A 81 0.62 -23.88 -2.68
N PRO A 82 0.68 -24.01 -1.34
CA PRO A 82 1.73 -23.37 -0.55
C PRO A 82 3.09 -23.94 -0.94
N LYS A 83 4.05 -23.06 -1.24
CA LYS A 83 5.42 -23.43 -1.62
C LYS A 83 6.43 -22.81 -0.66
N GLY A 84 7.46 -23.59 -0.32
CA GLY A 84 8.63 -23.15 0.45
C GLY A 84 9.86 -22.91 -0.42
N GLY A 85 10.97 -22.55 0.22
CA GLY A 85 12.27 -22.33 -0.42
C GLY A 85 12.64 -20.87 -0.63
N LYS A 86 13.89 -20.63 -1.05
CA LYS A 86 14.50 -19.28 -1.14
C LYS A 86 13.80 -18.35 -2.15
N TYR A 87 13.08 -18.91 -3.13
CA TYR A 87 12.44 -18.15 -4.22
C TYR A 87 10.92 -18.26 -4.23
N ALA A 88 10.31 -18.84 -3.20
CA ALA A 88 8.86 -18.95 -3.14
C ALA A 88 8.21 -17.58 -2.93
N VAL A 89 7.18 -17.30 -3.75
CA VAL A 89 6.37 -16.07 -3.67
C VAL A 89 4.91 -16.47 -3.52
N ASN A 90 4.48 -16.61 -2.28
CA ASN A 90 3.09 -16.92 -1.94
C ASN A 90 2.24 -15.64 -1.88
N PRO A 91 0.91 -15.70 -2.13
CA PRO A 91 0.01 -14.57 -1.91
C PRO A 91 0.08 -14.06 -0.46
N HIS A 92 -0.09 -12.75 -0.25
CA HIS A 92 -0.05 -12.11 1.06
C HIS A 92 -1.44 -12.13 1.72
N LEU A 93 -1.64 -13.00 2.71
CA LEU A 93 -2.92 -13.34 3.34
C LEU A 93 -3.03 -12.85 4.79
N THR A 94 -1.93 -12.75 5.53
CA THR A 94 -1.90 -12.27 6.92
C THR A 94 -0.79 -11.23 7.11
N GLU A 95 -0.89 -10.40 8.16
CA GLU A 95 0.07 -9.31 8.41
C GLU A 95 1.47 -9.80 8.82
N ASP A 96 1.53 -10.94 9.50
CA ASP A 96 2.72 -11.58 10.05
C ASP A 96 3.33 -12.61 9.08
N GLN A 97 2.83 -12.65 7.83
CA GLN A 97 3.28 -13.61 6.84
C GLN A 97 4.77 -13.43 6.52
N ARG A 98 5.55 -14.50 6.71
CA ARG A 98 6.98 -14.52 6.41
C ARG A 98 7.21 -14.64 4.90
N PHE A 99 8.07 -13.77 4.38
CA PHE A 99 8.53 -13.81 2.98
C PHE A 99 10.03 -14.07 2.91
N PRO A 100 10.52 -14.87 1.95
CA PRO A 100 11.94 -14.98 1.66
C PRO A 100 12.56 -13.64 1.29
N GLN A 101 13.84 -13.46 1.60
CA GLN A 101 14.55 -12.22 1.31
C GLN A 101 14.90 -12.12 -0.18
N LEU A 102 14.00 -11.54 -0.97
CA LEU A 102 14.20 -11.21 -2.38
C LEU A 102 14.42 -9.69 -2.52
N ARG A 103 15.64 -9.23 -2.22
CA ARG A 103 16.00 -7.80 -2.26
C ARG A 103 16.67 -7.44 -3.59
N LEU A 104 16.52 -6.17 -3.97
CA LEU A 104 17.20 -5.57 -5.10
C LEU A 104 18.66 -5.23 -4.75
N SER A 105 19.52 -5.19 -5.77
CA SER A 105 20.88 -4.66 -5.66
C SER A 105 20.88 -3.17 -5.28
N ARG A 106 22.06 -2.61 -4.97
CA ARG A 106 22.18 -1.16 -4.71
C ARG A 106 21.87 -0.37 -5.99
N LYS A 107 22.41 -0.80 -7.13
CA LYS A 107 22.22 -0.18 -8.45
C LYS A 107 20.73 -0.12 -8.82
N ALA A 108 19.99 -1.23 -8.66
CA ALA A 108 18.57 -1.30 -8.97
C ALA A 108 17.67 -0.39 -8.09
N ARG A 109 18.16 0.05 -6.92
CA ARG A 109 17.42 0.93 -6.00
C ARG A 109 17.67 2.41 -6.25
N GLN A 110 18.69 2.76 -7.04
CA GLN A 110 19.02 4.15 -7.32
C GLN A 110 17.95 4.78 -8.21
N LYS A 111 17.73 6.08 -8.00
CA LYS A 111 16.88 6.93 -8.85
C LYS A 111 17.70 8.15 -9.24
N THR A 112 17.34 8.74 -10.36
CA THR A 112 17.88 10.02 -10.82
C THR A 112 17.32 11.15 -9.98
N ASP A 113 18.20 11.88 -9.30
CA ASP A 113 17.84 13.13 -8.64
C ASP A 113 18.55 14.29 -9.34
N VAL A 114 17.76 15.07 -10.08
CA VAL A 114 18.23 16.17 -10.92
C VAL A 114 18.72 17.36 -10.07
N PHE A 115 18.27 17.47 -8.82
CA PHE A 115 18.62 18.57 -7.93
C PHE A 115 19.83 18.26 -7.04
N THR A 116 20.48 17.12 -7.26
CA THR A 116 21.73 16.81 -6.56
C THR A 116 22.88 17.67 -7.10
N PRO A 117 23.79 18.14 -6.24
CA PRO A 117 24.94 18.94 -6.68
C PRO A 117 25.82 18.18 -7.69
N ASP A 118 25.87 16.85 -7.57
CA ASP A 118 26.69 15.99 -8.43
C ASP A 118 26.06 15.71 -9.81
N TYR A 119 24.82 16.17 -10.06
CA TYR A 119 24.10 15.88 -11.31
C TYR A 119 24.82 16.44 -12.55
N VAL A 120 25.39 17.65 -12.43
CA VAL A 120 26.10 18.33 -13.53
C VAL A 120 27.38 17.58 -13.94
N ALA A 121 28.01 16.89 -12.99
CA ALA A 121 29.22 16.10 -13.23
C ALA A 121 28.94 14.71 -13.84
N GLY A 122 27.66 14.32 -13.97
CA GLY A 122 27.27 13.02 -14.50
C GLY A 122 27.50 12.90 -16.01
N VAL A 123 28.07 11.77 -16.44
CA VAL A 123 28.25 11.43 -17.86
C VAL A 123 26.90 11.23 -18.58
N SER A 124 25.91 10.72 -17.85
CA SER A 124 24.56 10.47 -18.34
C SER A 124 23.54 11.20 -17.46
N PRO A 125 22.51 11.82 -18.04
CA PRO A 125 21.40 12.43 -17.29
C PRO A 125 20.53 11.40 -16.56
N PHE A 126 20.66 10.10 -16.89
CA PHE A 126 19.90 9.02 -16.28
C PHE A 126 20.80 8.01 -15.57
N VAL A 127 20.28 7.47 -14.46
CA VAL A 127 20.91 6.38 -13.71
C VAL A 127 20.81 5.07 -14.49
N GLU A 128 21.85 4.27 -14.41
CA GLU A 128 21.91 3.00 -15.11
C GLU A 128 21.03 1.93 -14.49
N ASN A 129 20.46 1.08 -15.34
CA ASN A 129 19.71 -0.09 -14.90
C ASN A 129 20.63 -1.23 -14.44
N ASP A 130 20.14 -2.03 -13.50
CA ASP A 130 20.78 -3.29 -13.10
C ASP A 130 20.25 -4.45 -13.95
N ILE A 131 21.13 -4.99 -14.79
CA ILE A 131 20.86 -6.15 -15.66
C ILE A 131 21.73 -7.37 -15.31
N SER A 132 22.80 -7.19 -14.53
CA SER A 132 23.81 -8.24 -14.29
C SER A 132 23.59 -8.99 -12.98
N SER A 133 22.87 -8.40 -12.01
CA SER A 133 22.68 -9.04 -10.72
C SER A 133 21.77 -10.28 -10.81
N ARG A 134 21.96 -11.21 -9.87
CA ARG A 134 21.05 -12.36 -9.71
C ARG A 134 19.60 -11.93 -9.46
N SER A 135 19.38 -10.80 -8.77
CA SER A 135 18.04 -10.24 -8.56
C SER A 135 17.38 -9.77 -9.86
N ALA A 136 18.16 -9.30 -10.84
CA ALA A 136 17.66 -8.93 -12.16
C ALA A 136 17.19 -10.18 -12.92
N THR A 137 17.97 -11.27 -12.91
CA THR A 137 17.58 -12.57 -13.52
C THR A 137 16.31 -13.13 -12.88
N LEU A 138 16.17 -13.02 -11.55
CA LEU A 138 14.98 -13.46 -10.81
C LEU A 138 13.76 -12.52 -10.99
N GLN A 139 13.93 -11.41 -11.71
CA GLN A 139 12.90 -10.40 -11.97
C GLN A 139 12.29 -9.83 -10.67
N VAL A 140 13.11 -9.61 -9.65
CA VAL A 140 12.69 -8.92 -8.43
C VAL A 140 12.26 -7.50 -8.78
N ARG A 141 11.17 -7.02 -8.18
CA ARG A 141 10.61 -5.68 -8.42
C ARG A 141 10.36 -4.98 -7.10
N ASP A 142 10.42 -3.65 -7.13
CA ASP A 142 10.03 -2.84 -5.99
C ASP A 142 8.56 -3.05 -5.59
N ASN A 143 8.30 -3.07 -4.28
CA ASN A 143 6.97 -3.25 -3.73
C ASN A 143 6.01 -2.09 -4.07
N SER A 144 6.54 -0.92 -4.45
CA SER A 144 5.76 0.24 -4.91
C SER A 144 5.17 0.01 -6.31
N LEU A 145 5.80 -0.83 -7.13
CA LEU A 145 5.35 -1.11 -8.50
C LEU A 145 4.13 -2.04 -8.50
N GLY A 146 3.37 -2.00 -9.60
CA GLY A 146 2.27 -2.94 -9.85
C GLY A 146 1.08 -2.80 -8.89
N ALA A 147 0.96 -1.69 -8.14
CA ALA A 147 -0.18 -1.45 -7.25
C ALA A 147 -1.52 -1.48 -8.02
N GLY A 148 -1.60 -0.84 -9.19
CA GLY A 148 -2.79 -0.88 -10.04
C GLY A 148 -3.11 -2.29 -10.54
N ARG A 149 -2.10 -3.07 -10.92
CA ARG A 149 -2.26 -4.45 -11.37
C ARG A 149 -2.85 -5.35 -10.28
N ARG A 150 -2.41 -5.17 -9.03
CA ARG A 150 -2.91 -5.91 -7.85
C ARG A 150 -4.35 -5.58 -7.46
N ARG A 151 -4.92 -4.47 -7.96
CA ARG A 151 -6.32 -4.09 -7.73
C ARG A 151 -7.28 -4.73 -8.74
N LEU A 152 -6.77 -5.36 -9.80
CA LEU A 152 -7.61 -6.04 -10.78
C LEU A 152 -8.14 -7.36 -10.24
N ASN A 153 -9.38 -7.68 -10.61
CA ASN A 153 -9.98 -8.96 -10.31
C ASN A 153 -9.15 -10.11 -10.94
N PRO A 154 -8.68 -11.09 -10.15
CA PRO A 154 -7.94 -12.25 -10.67
C PRO A 154 -8.70 -13.05 -11.73
N ASN A 155 -10.03 -13.09 -11.64
CA ASN A 155 -10.92 -13.86 -12.51
C ASN A 155 -11.18 -13.19 -13.87
N ALA A 156 -10.67 -11.97 -14.10
CA ALA A 156 -10.88 -11.25 -15.36
C ALA A 156 -9.90 -11.72 -16.47
N SER A 157 -10.39 -11.75 -17.72
CA SER A 157 -9.61 -12.10 -18.90
C SER A 157 -8.47 -11.10 -19.16
N ARG A 158 -7.45 -11.55 -19.89
CA ARG A 158 -6.19 -10.82 -20.11
C ARG A 158 -5.78 -10.92 -21.58
N LYS A 159 -4.93 -9.99 -22.02
CA LYS A 159 -4.33 -10.03 -23.36
C LYS A 159 -3.51 -11.32 -23.54
N LYS A 160 -3.64 -11.94 -24.71
CA LYS A 160 -3.08 -13.26 -25.06
C LYS A 160 -1.59 -13.44 -24.69
N PHE A 161 -0.76 -12.43 -24.94
CA PHE A 161 0.69 -12.51 -24.74
C PHE A 161 1.18 -11.96 -23.40
N VAL A 162 0.28 -11.55 -22.49
CA VAL A 162 0.65 -10.91 -21.22
C VAL A 162 0.57 -11.91 -20.08
N LYS A 163 1.74 -12.41 -19.64
CA LYS A 163 1.87 -13.19 -18.40
C LYS A 163 1.89 -12.24 -17.20
N LYS A 164 0.81 -12.20 -16.43
CA LYS A 164 0.72 -11.44 -15.18
C LYS A 164 1.00 -12.38 -14.00
N ARG A 165 2.02 -12.04 -13.21
CA ARG A 165 2.18 -12.49 -11.83
C ARG A 165 1.32 -11.64 -10.89
#